data_AF-A0A2M7R2F1-F1
#
_entry.id   AF-A0A2M7R2F1-F1
#
_cell.length_a   1.000
_cell.length_b   1.000
_cell.length_c   1.000
_cell.angle_alpha   90.00
_cell.angle_beta   90.00
_cell.angle_gamma   90.00
#
_symmetry.space_group_name_H-M   'P 1'
#
loop_
_entity.id
_entity.type
_entity.pdbx_description
1 polymer ?
#
loop_
_entity_poly.entity_id
_entity_poly.type
_entity_poly.pdbx_seq_one_letter_code
_entity_poly.pdbx_strand_id
1 'polypeptide(L)' 'MIKKIKEFFREVKVEIKKVVFPSRDELIGSTWVVITTVIAVSLFLGVVDLGLTKLVGIVLR' A
#
# COMPACT_ATOMS: atom_id res chain seq x y z
N MET A 1 -38.43 -8.84 -5.54
CA MET A 1 -37.22 -8.14 -5.05
C MET A 1 -36.00 -9.06 -4.99
N ILE A 2 -36.09 -10.23 -4.34
CA ILE A 2 -34.98 -11.21 -4.24
C ILE A 2 -34.44 -11.66 -5.62
N LYS A 3 -35.31 -11.84 -6.62
CA LYS A 3 -34.92 -12.22 -8.00
C LYS A 3 -34.05 -11.14 -8.69
N LYS A 4 -34.41 -9.85 -8.53
CA LYS A 4 -33.64 -8.72 -9.06
C LYS A 4 -32.26 -8.60 -8.43
N ILE A 5 -32.15 -8.86 -7.13
CA ILE A 5 -30.86 -8.87 -6.41
C ILE A 5 -29.96 -10.00 -6.96
N LYS A 6 -30.52 -11.21 -7.15
CA LYS A 6 -29.79 -12.34 -7.72
C LYS A 6 -29.31 -12.07 -9.15
N GLU A 7 -30.12 -11.39 -9.96
CA GLU A 7 -29.74 -10.95 -11.31
C GLU A 7 -28.62 -9.90 -11.27
N PHE A 8 -28.71 -8.90 -10.38
CA PHE A 8 -27.66 -7.89 -10.19
C PHE A 8 -26.30 -8.51 -9.82
N PHE A 9 -26.26 -9.43 -8.85
CA PHE A 9 -25.00 -10.12 -8.49
C PHE A 9 -24.44 -10.95 -9.65
N ARG A 10 -25.31 -11.52 -10.49
CA ARG A 10 -24.88 -12.26 -11.69
C ARG A 10 -24.24 -11.31 -12.70
N GLU A 11 -24.85 -10.15 -12.93
CA GLU A 11 -24.33 -9.12 -13.84
C GLU A 11 -23.00 -8.55 -13.32
N VAL A 12 -22.90 -8.20 -12.03
CA VAL A 12 -21.65 -7.74 -11.41
C VAL A 12 -20.53 -8.77 -11.56
N LYS A 13 -20.81 -10.06 -11.34
CA LYS A 13 -19.81 -11.12 -11.53
C LYS A 13 -19.34 -11.22 -12.98
N VAL A 14 -20.21 -10.96 -13.95
CA VAL A 14 -19.86 -10.95 -15.37
C VAL A 14 -19.01 -9.73 -15.71
N GLU A 15 -19.35 -8.55 -15.21
CA GLU A 15 -18.56 -7.33 -15.43
C GLU A 15 -17.18 -7.40 -14.78
N ILE A 16 -17.08 -7.94 -13.56
CA ILE A 16 -15.78 -8.14 -12.88
C ILE A 16 -14.85 -9.03 -13.71
N LYS A 17 -15.38 -10.02 -14.44
CA LYS A 17 -14.57 -10.88 -15.31
C LYS A 17 -14.03 -10.16 -16.54
N LYS A 18 -14.62 -9.03 -16.95
CA LYS A 18 -14.13 -8.21 -18.06
C LYS A 18 -13.03 -7.24 -17.62
N VAL A 19 -12.82 -7.08 -16.31
CA VAL A 19 -11.76 -6.23 -15.77
C VAL A 19 -10.41 -6.89 -16.06
N VAL A 20 -9.50 -6.11 -16.63
CA VAL A 20 -8.11 -6.51 -16.83
C VAL A 20 -7.39 -6.35 -15.49
N PHE A 21 -7.19 -7.47 -14.79
CA PHE A 21 -6.39 -7.50 -13.57
C PHE A 21 -4.90 -7.53 -13.92
N PRO A 22 -4.04 -6.96 -13.05
CA PRO A 22 -2.61 -7.00 -13.26
C PRO A 22 -2.12 -8.45 -13.28
N SER A 23 -1.05 -8.69 -14.04
CA SER A 23 -0.38 -9.98 -14.04
C SER A 23 0.29 -10.24 -12.67
N ARG A 24 0.60 -11.51 -12.37
CA ARG A 24 1.30 -11.87 -11.13
C ARG A 24 2.63 -11.12 -10.99
N ASP A 25 3.33 -10.92 -12.11
CA ASP A 25 4.63 -10.27 -12.15
C ASP A 25 4.51 -8.76 -11.89
N GLU A 26 3.49 -8.09 -12.43
CA GLU A 26 3.19 -6.68 -12.15
C GLU A 26 2.82 -6.46 -10.67
N LEU A 27 2.06 -7.40 -10.09
CA LEU A 27 1.69 -7.32 -8.69
C LEU A 27 2.90 -7.47 -7.77
N ILE A 28 3.78 -8.42 -8.07
CA ILE A 28 5.03 -8.63 -7.32
C ILE A 28 5.97 -7.42 -7.50
N GLY A 29 6.11 -6.92 -8.73
CA GLY A 29 6.94 -5.74 -9.02
C GLY A 29 6.50 -4.49 -8.27
N SER A 30 5.20 -4.18 -8.32
CA SER A 30 4.63 -3.03 -7.59
C SER A 30 4.76 -3.19 -6.07
N THR A 31 4.55 -4.39 -5.54
CA THR A 31 4.74 -4.68 -4.12
C THR A 31 6.20 -4.48 -3.70
N TRP A 32 7.16 -4.92 -4.52
CA TRP A 32 8.58 -4.75 -4.22
C TRP A 32 8.99 -3.29 -4.15
N VAL A 33 8.53 -2.46 -5.09
CA VAL A 33 8.79 -1.02 -5.10
C VAL A 33 8.30 -0.37 -3.80
N VAL A 34 7.09 -0.73 -3.35
CA VAL A 34 6.52 -0.22 -2.10
C VAL A 34 7.38 -0.63 -0.91
N ILE A 35 7.76 -1.91 -0.80
CA ILE A 35 8.60 -2.40 0.32
C ILE A 35 9.93 -1.65 0.37
N THR A 36 10.63 -1.53 -0.77
CA THR A 36 11.91 -0.82 -0.83
C THR A 36 11.76 0.64 -0.44
N THR A 37 10.70 1.31 -0.89
CA THR A 37 10.44 2.72 -0.57
C THR A 37 10.17 2.91 0.93
N VAL A 38 9.34 2.05 1.52
CA VAL A 38 9.03 2.10 2.96
C VAL A 38 10.28 1.87 3.80
N ILE A 39 11.13 0.91 3.43
CA ILE A 39 12.40 0.66 4.11
C ILE A 39 13.31 1.89 4.02
N ALA A 40 13.47 2.48 2.83
CA ALA A 40 14.31 3.64 2.64
C ALA A 40 13.83 4.85 3.46
N VAL A 41 12.53 5.15 3.42
CA VAL A 41 11.95 6.27 4.16
C VAL A 41 12.02 6.05 5.67
N SER A 42 11.71 4.84 6.16
CA SER A 42 11.76 4.54 7.60
C SER A 42 13.18 4.62 8.16
N LEU A 43 14.18 4.15 7.42
CA LEU A 43 15.59 4.33 7.77
C LEU A 43 15.98 5.81 7.83
N PHE A 44 15.61 6.59 6.81
CA PHE A 44 15.90 8.02 6.77
C PHE A 44 15.29 8.75 7.97
N LEU A 45 13.99 8.56 8.22
CA LEU A 45 13.30 9.17 9.36
C LEU A 45 13.91 8.71 10.68
N GLY A 46 14.21 7.42 10.84
CA GLY A 46 14.86 6.91 12.05
C GLY A 46 16.22 7.56 12.33
N VAL A 47 17.04 7.79 11.30
CA VAL A 47 18.31 8.51 11.45
C VAL A 47 18.07 9.97 11.86
N VAL A 48 17.12 10.65 11.22
CA VAL A 48 16.77 12.05 11.53
C VAL A 48 16.25 12.17 12.96
N ASP A 49 15.34 11.30 13.38
CA ASP A 49 14.76 11.31 14.73
C ASP A 49 15.84 11.08 15.80
N LEU A 50 16.76 10.14 15.57
CA LEU A 50 17.89 9.90 16.47
C LEU A 50 18.85 11.10 16.53
N GLY A 51 19.11 11.74 15.40
CA GLY A 51 19.95 12.94 15.32
C GLY A 51 19.33 14.12 16.07
N LEU A 52 18.05 14.38 15.81
CA LEU A 52 17.29 15.45 16.47
C LEU A 52 17.15 15.20 17.97
N THR A 53 16.86 13.97 18.40
CA THR A 53 16.75 13.62 19.83
C THR A 53 18.05 13.91 20.58
N LYS A 54 19.20 13.60 19.97
CA LYS A 54 20.52 13.92 20.55
C LYS A 54 20.77 15.43 20.61
N LEU A 55 20.46 16.16 19.55
CA LEU A 55 20.61 17.63 19.50
C LEU A 55 19.76 18.31 20.55
N VAL A 56 18.47 17.96 20.62
CA VAL A 56 17.55 18.50 21.63
C VAL A 56 18.03 18.16 23.04
N GLY A 57 18.49 16.93 23.28
CA GLY A 57 19.03 16.52 24.57
C GLY A 57 20.30 17.29 25.00
N ILE A 58 21.09 17.79 24.05
CA ILE A 58 22.24 18.66 24.33
C ILE A 58 21.79 20.09 24.62
N VAL A 59 20.78 20.59 23.91
CA VAL A 59 20.28 21.98 24.05
C VAL A 59 19.46 22.17 25.33
N LEU A 60 18.70 21.16 25.74
CA LEU A 60 17.83 21.22 26.94
C LEU A 60 18.58 20.97 28.25
N ARG A 61 19.87 20.59 28.18
CA ARG A 61 20.72 20.28 29.33
C ARG A 61 21.74 21.38 29.55
#